data_AF-A0A7X2MJP5-F1
#
_entry.id   AF-A0A7X2MJP5-F1
#
_cell.length_a   1.000
_cell.length_b   1.000
_cell.length_c   1.000
_cell.angle_alpha   90.00
_cell.angle_beta   90.00
_cell.angle_gamma   90.00
#
_symmetry.space_group_name_H-M   'P 1'
#
loop_
_entity.id
_entity.type
_entity.pdbx_description
1 polymer ?
#
loop_
_entity_poly.entity_id
_entity_poly.type
_entity_poly.pdbx_seq_one_letter_code
_entity_poly.pdbx_strand_id
1 'polypeptide(L)' 'MKNNAHDFSEEVRALIGKVTTGLLSTGDVITPERLIQGLYRLSERACDADTRPDCLELIQYLMKKMH' A
#
# COMPACT_ATOMS: atom_id res chain seq x y z
N MET A 1 -3.79 11.94 24.30
CA MET A 1 -4.18 10.98 23.25
C MET A 1 -3.04 10.91 22.25
N LYS A 2 -2.37 9.76 22.12
CA LYS A 2 -1.32 9.57 21.10
C LYS A 2 -2.01 9.24 19.78
N ASN A 3 -2.17 10.25 18.92
CA ASN A 3 -2.58 10.03 17.54
C ASN A 3 -1.39 9.42 16.79
N ASN A 4 -1.28 8.09 16.80
CA ASN A 4 -0.34 7.33 15.97
C ASN A 4 -0.86 7.26 14.51
N ALA A 5 -1.39 8.35 13.98
CA ALA A 5 -1.72 8.44 12.57
C ALA A 5 -0.41 8.74 11.86
N HIS A 6 0.23 7.70 11.33
CA HIS A 6 1.29 7.88 10.35
C HIS A 6 0.64 8.58 9.15
N ASP A 7 0.91 9.87 8.99
CA ASP A 7 0.23 10.74 8.05
C ASP A 7 0.85 10.54 6.67
N PHE A 8 0.37 9.53 5.96
CA PHE A 8 0.75 9.30 4.56
C PHE A 8 0.29 10.46 3.68
N SER A 9 1.10 10.81 2.67
CA SER A 9 0.71 11.78 1.65
C SER A 9 -0.54 11.33 0.87
N GLU A 10 -1.18 12.27 0.17
CA GLU A 10 -2.36 11.96 -0.65
C GLU A 10 -2.02 11.00 -1.79
N GLU A 11 -0.80 11.09 -2.33
CA GLU A 11 -0.27 10.20 -3.36
C GLU A 11 -0.22 8.75 -2.84
N VAL A 12 0.30 8.57 -1.63
CA VAL A 12 0.37 7.26 -0.97
C VAL A 12 -1.04 6.71 -0.68
N ARG A 13 -1.98 7.57 -0.26
CA ARG A 13 -3.40 7.17 -0.08
C ARG A 13 -4.04 6.74 -1.40
N ALA A 14 -3.76 7.44 -2.49
CA ALA A 14 -4.25 7.09 -3.82
C ALA A 14 -3.69 5.73 -4.28
N LEU A 15 -2.42 5.42 -3.97
CA LEU A 15 -1.81 4.12 -4.27
C LEU A 15 -2.49 2.98 -3.52
N ILE A 16 -2.79 3.15 -2.22
CA ILE A 16 -3.56 2.18 -1.45
C ILE A 16 -4.93 1.99 -2.10
N GLY A 17 -5.65 3.08 -2.38
CA GLY A 17 -6.97 3.04 -3.01
C GLY A 17 -6.97 2.28 -4.34
N LYS A 18 -5.95 2.48 -5.18
CA LYS A 18 -5.78 1.75 -6.44
C LYS A 18 -5.60 0.25 -6.23
N VAL A 19 -4.73 -0.16 -5.32
CA VAL A 19 -4.49 -1.58 -5.02
C VAL A 19 -5.74 -2.23 -4.42
N THR A 20 -6.37 -1.58 -3.45
CA THR A 20 -7.58 -2.08 -2.79
C THR A 20 -8.75 -2.19 -3.76
N THR A 21 -8.95 -1.22 -4.64
CA THR A 21 -9.98 -1.28 -5.70
C THR A 21 -9.72 -2.44 -6.64
N GLY A 22 -8.45 -2.68 -7.00
CA GLY A 22 -8.05 -3.84 -7.80
C GLY A 22 -8.44 -5.18 -7.16
N LEU A 23 -8.16 -5.34 -5.86
CA LEU A 23 -8.52 -6.54 -5.10
C LEU A 23 -10.04 -6.72 -4.97
N LEU A 24 -10.78 -5.63 -4.70
CA LEU A 24 -12.25 -5.69 -4.63
C LEU A 24 -12.87 -6.07 -5.97
N SER A 25 -12.32 -5.55 -7.07
CA SER A 25 -12.83 -5.81 -8.42
C SER A 25 -12.63 -7.26 -8.86
N THR A 26 -11.64 -7.96 -8.31
CA THR A 26 -11.43 -9.40 -8.56
C THR A 26 -12.25 -10.30 -7.64
N GLY A 27 -13.02 -9.71 -6.71
CA GLY A 27 -13.73 -10.45 -5.67
C GLY A 27 -12.80 -11.02 -4.59
N ASP A 28 -11.55 -10.54 -4.52
CA ASP A 28 -10.58 -10.99 -3.52
C ASP A 28 -10.88 -10.38 -2.15
N VAL A 29 -10.58 -11.16 -1.11
CA VAL A 29 -10.58 -10.66 0.27
C VAL A 29 -9.40 -9.72 0.46
N ILE A 30 -9.67 -8.52 0.98
CA ILE A 30 -8.61 -7.58 1.37
C ILE A 30 -8.00 -8.05 2.68
N THR A 31 -6.79 -8.60 2.62
CA THR A 31 -5.96 -8.88 3.79
C THR A 31 -4.68 -8.04 3.75
N PRO A 32 -4.01 -7.79 4.90
CA PRO A 32 -2.72 -7.11 4.92
C PRO A 32 -1.69 -7.74 3.96
N GLU A 33 -1.63 -9.07 3.89
CA GLU A 33 -0.73 -9.80 2.99
C GLU A 33 -1.07 -9.57 1.52
N ARG A 34 -2.36 -9.56 1.16
CA ARG A 34 -2.81 -9.25 -0.20
C ARG A 34 -2.50 -7.81 -0.58
N LEU A 35 -2.65 -6.88 0.36
CA LEU A 35 -2.31 -5.48 0.17
C LEU A 35 -0.79 -5.31 -0.05
N ILE A 36 0.05 -5.96 0.77
CA ILE A 36 1.51 -5.99 0.61
C ILE A 36 1.90 -6.56 -0.76
N GLN A 37 1.30 -7.69 -1.18
CA GLN A 37 1.57 -8.28 -2.49
C GLN A 37 1.15 -7.35 -3.64
N GLY A 38 0.01 -6.67 -3.52
CA GLY A 38 -0.46 -5.71 -4.52
C GLY A 38 0.45 -4.50 -4.65
N LEU A 39 0.88 -3.92 -3.51
CA LEU A 39 1.84 -2.83 -3.45
C LEU A 39 3.20 -3.23 -4.03
N TYR A 40 3.67 -4.44 -3.73
CA TYR A 40 4.94 -4.95 -4.27
C TYR A 40 4.88 -5.05 -5.80
N ARG A 41 3.82 -5.65 -6.36
CA ARG A 41 3.60 -5.73 -7.81
C ARG A 41 3.48 -4.34 -8.46
N LEU A 42 2.85 -3.39 -7.78
CA LEU A 42 2.76 -2.01 -8.27
C LEU A 42 4.15 -1.35 -8.30
N SER A 43 4.96 -1.56 -7.27
CA SER A 43 6.34 -1.04 -7.19
C SER A 43 7.26 -1.60 -8.29
N GLU A 44 7.07 -2.86 -8.70
CA GLU A 44 7.83 -3.49 -9.79
C GLU A 44 7.46 -2.94 -11.16
N ARG A 45 6.21 -2.46 -11.32
CA ARG A 45 5.66 -1.99 -12.60
C ARG A 45 5.65 -0.47 -12.73
N ALA A 46 5.91 0.25 -11.64
CA ALA A 46 5.96 1.70 -11.62
C ALA A 46 7.08 2.21 -12.53
N CYS A 47 6.75 3.13 -13.43
CA CYS A 47 7.72 3.83 -14.27
C CYS A 47 8.08 5.20 -13.71
N ASP A 48 7.31 5.71 -12.75
CA ASP A 48 7.57 6.97 -12.08
C ASP A 48 8.51 6.78 -10.87
N ALA A 49 9.29 7.82 -10.58
CA ALA A 49 10.36 7.76 -9.59
C ALA A 49 9.86 7.66 -8.14
N ASP A 50 8.61 8.08 -7.89
CA ASP A 50 8.07 8.29 -6.54
C ASP A 50 7.19 7.10 -6.10
N THR A 51 6.45 6.46 -7.00
CA THR A 51 5.56 5.33 -6.67
C THR A 51 6.32 4.13 -6.12
N ARG A 52 7.54 3.86 -6.61
CA ARG A 52 8.34 2.74 -6.12
C ARG A 52 8.74 2.92 -4.65
N PRO A 53 9.41 4.02 -4.23
CA PRO A 53 9.73 4.24 -2.82
C PRO A 53 8.47 4.32 -1.95
N ASP A 54 7.39 4.96 -2.42
CA ASP A 54 6.11 5.06 -1.68
C ASP A 54 5.49 3.69 -1.38
N CYS A 55 5.48 2.79 -2.38
CA CYS A 55 5.01 1.42 -2.19
C CYS A 55 5.88 0.65 -1.17
N LEU A 56 7.20 0.86 -1.20
CA LEU A 56 8.13 0.20 -0.27
C LEU A 56 7.96 0.72 1.16
N GLU A 57 7.74 2.02 1.35
CA GLU A 57 7.44 2.61 2.65
C GLU A 57 6.15 2.00 3.23
N LEU A 58 5.10 1.90 2.42
CA LEU A 58 3.84 1.28 2.83
C LEU A 58 4.01 -0.19 3.23
N ILE A 59 4.76 -0.96 2.44
CA ILE A 59 5.03 -2.37 2.76
C ILE A 59 5.75 -2.47 4.11
N GLN A 60 6.79 -1.67 4.33
CA GLN A 60 7.53 -1.67 5.60
C GLN A 60 6.64 -1.28 6.78
N TYR A 61 5.77 -0.30 6.60
CA TYR A 61 4.80 0.12 7.62
C TYR A 61 3.82 -1.01 7.97
N LEU A 62 3.24 -1.66 6.96
CA LEU A 62 2.29 -2.76 7.15
C LEU A 62 2.96 -3.95 7.84
N MET A 63 4.17 -4.33 7.42
CA MET A 63 4.92 -5.39 8.07
C MET A 63 5.21 -5.08 9.54
N LYS A 64 5.62 -3.85 9.86
CA LYS A 64 5.85 -3.42 11.27
C LYS A 64 4.59 -3.47 12.13
N LYS A 65 3.41 -3.29 11.56
CA LYS A 65 2.12 -3.36 12.28
C LYS A 65 1.63 -4.79 12.51
N MET A 66 2.12 -5.74 11.74
CA MET A 66 1.77 -7.16 11.86
C MET A 66 2.65 -7.92 12.89
N HIS A 67 3.74 -7.29 13.35
CA HIS A 67 4.60 -7.76 14.44
C HIS A 67 4.25 -7.07 15.76
#